data_AF-A0A7K8WDQ5-F1
#
_entry.id   AF-A0A7K8WDQ5-F1
#
_cell.length_a   1.000
_cell.length_b   1.000
_cell.length_c   1.000
_cell.angle_alpha   90.00
_cell.angle_beta   90.00
_cell.angle_gamma   90.00
#
_symmetry.space_group_name_H-M   'P 1'
#
loop_
_entity.id
_entity.type
_entity.pdbx_description
1 polymer ?
#
loop_
_entity_poly.entity_id
_entity_poly.type
_entity_poly.pdbx_seq_one_letter_code
_entity_poly.pdbx_strand_id
1 'polypeptide(L)'
;TGAISSLQRQMEIQESELRRIRSEKEMLQKQLREQKDELQAMSEKFCSLTEEERKEEMMVMIEEENNSLRQVVMEQESQLAKQKELISELEGTISRLRIDVVTSRRRIQEQEQAQKEIQSKAEALKHKELQTRVALQRLKSKFERYRSKIVQSAFSLEGSQHPSEELTEEQVLEATQVCGSPKLSFQQ
;
A
#
# COMPACT_ATOMS: atom_id res chain seq x y z
N THR A 1 7.60 126.11 -51.60
CA THR A 1 8.37 124.90 -51.99
C THR A 1 8.98 124.15 -50.79
N GLY A 2 9.39 124.80 -49.69
CA GLY A 2 10.04 124.11 -48.55
C GLY A 2 9.17 123.19 -47.66
N ALA A 3 7.87 123.46 -47.52
CA ALA A 3 6.97 122.61 -46.72
C ALA A 3 6.77 121.20 -47.33
N ILE A 4 6.80 121.11 -48.67
CA ILE A 4 6.63 119.86 -49.41
C ILE A 4 7.85 118.94 -49.19
N SER A 5 9.07 119.49 -49.23
CA SER A 5 10.30 118.72 -48.97
C SER A 5 10.41 118.21 -47.53
N SER A 6 9.93 118.98 -46.55
CA SER A 6 9.89 118.54 -45.15
C SER A 6 8.91 117.38 -44.94
N LEU A 7 7.74 117.42 -45.59
CA LEU A 7 6.76 116.33 -45.53
C LEU A 7 7.27 115.07 -46.22
N GLN A 8 7.97 115.19 -47.35
CA GLN A 8 8.60 114.05 -48.03
C GLN A 8 9.64 113.35 -47.14
N ARG A 9 10.54 114.12 -46.50
CA ARG A 9 11.52 113.57 -45.57
C ARG A 9 10.87 112.85 -44.38
N GLN A 10 9.79 113.41 -43.84
CA GLN A 10 9.03 112.78 -42.76
C GLN A 10 8.39 111.46 -43.21
N MET A 11 7.85 111.42 -44.43
CA MET A 11 7.32 110.21 -45.06
C MET A 11 8.40 109.13 -45.20
N GLU A 12 9.58 109.47 -45.70
CA GLU A 12 10.71 108.53 -45.87
C GLU A 12 11.15 107.92 -44.54
N ILE A 13 11.23 108.74 -43.47
CA ILE A 13 11.54 108.27 -42.12
C ILE A 13 10.48 107.27 -41.66
N GLN A 14 9.18 107.61 -41.78
CA GLN A 14 8.09 106.73 -41.38
C GLN A 14 8.05 105.43 -42.20
N GLU A 15 8.34 105.48 -43.50
CA GLU A 15 8.46 104.29 -44.35
C GLU A 15 9.64 103.40 -43.93
N SER A 16 10.76 104.00 -43.54
CA SER A 16 11.92 103.25 -43.03
C SER A 16 11.61 102.58 -41.68
N GLU A 17 10.91 103.27 -40.79
CA GLU A 17 10.46 102.72 -39.51
C GLU A 17 9.45 101.59 -39.70
N LEU A 18 8.48 101.77 -40.61
CA LEU A 18 7.51 100.73 -40.98
C LEU A 18 8.20 99.49 -41.55
N ARG A 19 9.23 99.67 -42.39
CA ARG A 19 10.04 98.55 -42.90
C ARG A 19 10.77 97.82 -41.78
N ARG A 20 11.38 98.55 -40.83
CA ARG A 20 12.06 97.96 -39.67
C ARG A 20 11.10 97.17 -38.78
N ILE A 21 9.95 97.76 -38.42
CA ILE A 21 8.92 97.11 -37.61
C ILE A 21 8.39 95.86 -38.31
N ARG A 22 8.19 95.92 -39.63
CA ARG A 22 7.77 94.75 -40.41
C ARG A 22 8.81 93.61 -40.35
N SER A 23 10.10 93.92 -40.54
CA SER A 23 11.16 92.91 -40.42
C SER A 23 11.26 92.31 -39.03
N GLU A 24 11.09 93.11 -37.99
CA GLU A 24 11.13 92.66 -36.60
C GLU A 24 9.93 91.75 -36.29
N LYS A 25 8.73 92.13 -36.75
CA LYS A 25 7.54 91.27 -36.65
C LYS A 25 7.74 89.92 -37.35
N GLU A 26 8.31 89.91 -38.55
CA GLU A 26 8.58 88.66 -39.30
C GLU A 26 9.58 87.76 -38.55
N MET A 27 10.63 88.36 -37.98
CA MET A 27 11.63 87.65 -37.17
C MET A 27 11.02 87.08 -35.89
N LEU A 28 10.23 87.86 -35.14
CA LEU A 28 9.53 87.39 -33.95
C LEU A 28 8.51 86.29 -34.28
N GLN A 29 7.79 86.42 -35.40
CA GLN A 29 6.88 85.35 -35.86
C GLN A 29 7.62 84.06 -36.21
N LYS A 30 8.83 84.15 -36.76
CA LYS A 30 9.67 82.98 -37.02
C LYS A 30 10.10 82.32 -35.71
N GLN A 31 10.62 83.09 -34.76
CA GLN A 31 11.01 82.60 -33.44
C GLN A 31 9.84 81.95 -32.69
N LEU A 32 8.64 82.54 -32.77
CA LEU A 32 7.44 81.97 -32.13
C LEU A 32 7.06 80.61 -32.74
N ARG A 33 7.22 80.45 -34.06
CA ARG A 33 7.01 79.15 -34.71
C ARG A 33 8.04 78.11 -34.26
N GLU A 34 9.32 78.48 -34.27
CA GLU A 34 10.40 77.60 -33.82
C GLU A 34 10.21 77.16 -32.36
N GLN A 35 9.90 78.09 -31.46
CA GLN A 35 9.60 77.77 -30.05
C GLN A 35 8.37 76.87 -29.90
N LYS A 36 7.34 77.06 -30.73
CA LYS A 36 6.16 76.19 -30.72
C LYS A 36 6.50 74.76 -31.14
N ASP A 37 7.30 74.62 -32.20
CA ASP A 37 7.73 73.31 -32.70
C ASP A 37 8.62 72.60 -31.67
N GLU A 38 9.53 73.33 -31.01
CA GLU A 38 10.34 72.81 -29.90
C GLU A 38 9.49 72.36 -28.70
N LEU A 39 8.51 73.18 -28.28
CA LEU A 39 7.60 72.82 -27.19
C LEU A 39 6.78 71.58 -27.51
N GLN A 40 6.30 71.45 -28.75
CA GLN A 40 5.56 70.26 -29.19
C GLN A 40 6.46 69.02 -29.15
N ALA A 41 7.68 69.10 -29.69
CA ALA A 41 8.64 68.01 -29.66
C ALA A 41 9.02 67.59 -28.23
N MET A 42 9.16 68.56 -27.31
CA MET A 42 9.39 68.27 -25.89
C MET A 42 8.18 67.58 -25.25
N SER A 43 6.96 68.01 -25.56
CA SER A 43 5.75 67.37 -25.05
C SER A 43 5.62 65.92 -25.51
N GLU A 44 5.89 65.65 -26.79
CA GLU A 44 5.86 64.29 -27.34
C GLU A 44 6.89 63.38 -26.66
N LYS A 45 8.12 63.90 -26.46
CA LYS A 45 9.16 63.18 -25.70
C LYS A 45 8.73 62.89 -24.28
N PHE A 46 8.19 63.87 -23.56
CA PHE A 46 7.71 63.67 -22.19
C PHE A 46 6.62 62.60 -22.12
N CYS A 47 5.65 62.63 -23.04
CA CYS A 47 4.63 61.58 -23.13
C CYS A 47 5.28 60.19 -23.34
N SER A 48 6.19 60.06 -24.30
CA SER A 48 6.86 58.78 -24.56
C SER A 48 7.66 58.25 -23.37
N LEU A 49 8.35 59.12 -22.61
CA LEU A 49 9.08 58.73 -21.41
C LEU A 49 8.13 58.19 -20.34
N THR A 50 7.02 58.88 -20.09
CA THR A 50 6.03 58.42 -19.11
C THR A 50 5.31 57.13 -19.52
N GLU A 51 5.18 56.86 -20.83
CA GLU A 51 4.65 55.59 -21.32
C GLU A 51 5.67 54.46 -21.16
N GLU A 52 6.96 54.74 -21.40
CA GLU A 52 8.02 53.75 -21.22
C GLU A 52 8.18 53.36 -19.74
N GLU A 53 8.15 54.34 -18.83
CA GLU A 53 8.15 54.09 -17.38
C GLU A 53 6.99 53.18 -16.96
N ARG A 54 5.78 53.42 -17.49
CA ARG A 54 4.62 52.55 -17.21
C ARG A 54 4.79 51.13 -17.73
N LYS A 55 5.42 50.95 -18.89
CA LYS A 55 5.68 49.62 -19.46
C LYS A 55 6.70 48.86 -18.62
N GLU A 56 7.74 49.56 -18.16
CA GLU A 56 8.76 48.97 -17.29
C GLU A 56 8.15 48.51 -15.96
N GLU A 57 7.33 49.35 -15.32
CA GLU A 57 6.60 48.97 -14.11
C GLU A 57 5.70 47.73 -14.32
N MET A 58 4.99 47.69 -15.45
CA MET A 58 4.19 46.52 -15.82
C MET A 58 5.05 45.27 -16.05
N MET A 59 6.22 45.42 -16.67
CA MET A 59 7.13 44.31 -16.93
C MET A 59 7.65 43.71 -15.62
N VAL A 60 8.03 44.56 -14.66
CA VAL A 60 8.46 44.12 -13.32
C VAL A 60 7.34 43.34 -12.63
N MET A 61 6.11 43.84 -12.62
CA MET A 61 4.98 43.12 -12.00
C MET A 61 4.71 41.76 -12.67
N ILE A 62 4.81 41.69 -14.00
CA ILE A 62 4.64 40.43 -14.74
C ILE A 62 5.76 39.44 -14.38
N GLU A 63 6.99 39.91 -14.24
CA GLU A 63 8.14 39.06 -13.89
C GLU A 63 8.05 38.53 -12.45
N GLU A 64 7.62 39.37 -11.50
CA GLU A 64 7.34 38.95 -10.12
C GLU A 64 6.24 37.88 -10.05
N GLU A 65 5.14 38.07 -10.79
CA GLU A 65 4.07 37.07 -10.87
C GLU A 65 4.55 35.78 -11.55
N ASN A 66 5.35 35.88 -12.62
CA ASN A 66 5.91 34.71 -13.29
C ASN A 66 6.80 33.89 -12.36
N ASN A 67 7.63 34.55 -11.56
CA ASN A 67 8.47 33.90 -10.56
C ASN A 67 7.64 33.21 -9.47
N SER A 68 6.59 33.88 -8.99
CA SER A 68 5.66 33.31 -8.00
C SER A 68 4.95 32.07 -8.55
N LEU A 69 4.46 32.13 -9.78
CA LEU A 69 3.83 30.98 -10.46
C LEU A 69 4.81 29.82 -10.64
N ARG A 70 6.07 30.08 -11.02
CA ARG A 70 7.11 29.04 -11.13
C ARG A 70 7.37 28.36 -9.79
N GLN A 71 7.39 29.12 -8.69
CA GLN A 71 7.55 28.55 -7.37
C GLN A 71 6.38 27.61 -7.01
N VAL A 72 5.14 28.03 -7.29
CA VAL A 72 3.95 27.19 -7.07
C VAL A 72 4.00 25.93 -7.93
N VAL A 73 4.41 26.03 -9.19
CA VAL A 73 4.55 24.87 -10.08
C VAL A 73 5.58 23.88 -9.52
N MET A 74 6.76 24.36 -9.09
CA MET A 74 7.78 23.50 -8.48
C MET A 74 7.29 22.80 -7.22
N GLU A 75 6.57 23.51 -6.35
CA GLU A 75 5.94 22.95 -5.14
C GLU A 75 4.95 21.83 -5.51
N GLN A 76 4.07 22.09 -6.47
CA GLN A 76 3.08 21.13 -6.96
C GLN A 76 3.72 19.90 -7.60
N GLU A 77 4.76 20.07 -8.41
CA GLU A 77 5.51 18.97 -9.03
C GLU A 77 6.20 18.10 -7.96
N SER A 78 6.78 18.71 -6.93
CA SER A 78 7.37 18.00 -5.79
C SER A 78 6.32 17.19 -5.00
N GLN A 79 5.16 17.80 -4.71
CA GLN A 79 4.06 17.10 -4.05
C GLN A 79 3.52 15.95 -4.90
N LEU A 80 3.39 16.15 -6.21
CA LEU A 80 2.96 15.11 -7.15
C LEU A 80 3.95 13.94 -7.19
N ALA A 81 5.26 14.21 -7.16
CA ALA A 81 6.29 13.18 -7.11
C ALA A 81 6.17 12.33 -5.83
N LYS A 82 6.00 12.97 -4.66
CA LYS A 82 5.78 12.28 -3.37
C LYS A 82 4.53 11.40 -3.39
N GLN A 83 3.44 11.90 -3.96
CA GLN A 83 2.20 11.12 -4.09
C GLN A 83 2.39 9.88 -4.99
N LYS A 84 3.11 10.02 -6.11
CA LYS A 84 3.41 8.90 -7.01
C LYS A 84 4.27 7.81 -6.33
N GLU A 85 5.23 8.22 -5.53
CA GLU A 85 6.06 7.31 -4.72
C GLU A 85 5.20 6.53 -3.72
N LEU A 86 4.36 7.24 -2.96
CA LEU A 86 3.42 6.61 -2.01
C LEU A 86 2.46 5.63 -2.69
N ILE A 87 1.92 5.99 -3.87
CA ILE A 87 1.06 5.10 -4.65
C ILE A 87 1.82 3.82 -5.01
N SER A 88 3.07 3.94 -5.47
CA SER A 88 3.91 2.80 -5.85
C SER A 88 4.21 1.89 -4.65
N GLU A 89 4.48 2.46 -3.47
CA GLU A 89 4.67 1.71 -2.22
C GLU A 89 3.41 0.95 -1.79
N LEU A 90 2.25 1.60 -1.89
CA LEU A 90 0.96 1.00 -1.56
C LEU A 90 0.61 -0.13 -2.54
N GLU A 91 0.83 0.07 -3.84
CA GLU A 91 0.64 -0.97 -4.85
C GLU A 91 1.55 -2.19 -4.61
N GLY A 92 2.81 -1.96 -4.22
CA GLY A 92 3.74 -3.01 -3.82
C GLY A 92 3.27 -3.76 -2.57
N THR A 93 2.70 -3.05 -1.61
CA THR A 93 2.13 -3.65 -0.38
C THR A 93 0.88 -4.46 -0.67
N ILE A 94 -0.04 -3.94 -1.50
CA ILE A 94 -1.23 -4.66 -1.95
C ILE A 94 -0.84 -5.95 -2.67
N SER A 95 0.18 -5.89 -3.53
CA SER A 95 0.67 -7.05 -4.28
C SER A 95 1.21 -8.13 -3.34
N ARG A 96 2.01 -7.77 -2.33
CA ARG A 96 2.49 -8.69 -1.30
C ARG A 96 1.35 -9.32 -0.51
N LEU A 97 0.42 -8.50 0.00
CA LEU A 97 -0.73 -8.99 0.77
C LEU A 97 -1.61 -9.94 -0.05
N ARG A 98 -1.79 -9.71 -1.35
CA ARG A 98 -2.53 -10.63 -2.22
C ARG A 98 -1.84 -12.00 -2.30
N ILE A 99 -0.51 -12.03 -2.44
CA ILE A 99 0.26 -13.28 -2.44
C ILE A 99 0.11 -13.99 -1.09
N ASP A 100 0.24 -13.26 0.03
CA ASP A 100 0.11 -13.81 1.37
C ASP A 100 -1.28 -14.42 1.63
N VAL A 101 -2.35 -13.76 1.18
CA VAL A 101 -3.71 -14.28 1.30
C VAL A 101 -3.88 -15.59 0.51
N VAL A 102 -3.38 -15.65 -0.72
CA VAL A 102 -3.49 -16.85 -1.57
C VAL A 102 -2.69 -18.01 -0.97
N THR A 103 -1.46 -17.75 -0.52
CA THR A 103 -0.59 -18.76 0.08
C THR A 103 -1.14 -19.26 1.42
N SER A 104 -1.64 -18.36 2.27
CA SER A 104 -2.31 -18.72 3.53
C SER A 104 -3.55 -19.57 3.29
N ARG A 105 -4.39 -19.20 2.31
CA ARG A 105 -5.59 -19.99 1.93
C ARG A 105 -5.20 -21.39 1.47
N ARG A 106 -4.16 -21.53 0.64
CA ARG A 106 -3.66 -22.85 0.22
C ARG A 106 -3.22 -23.69 1.43
N ARG A 107 -2.44 -23.11 2.35
CA ARG A 107 -1.97 -23.81 3.56
C ARG A 107 -3.12 -24.30 4.43
N ILE A 108 -4.17 -23.48 4.59
CA ILE A 108 -5.37 -23.88 5.33
C ILE A 108 -6.05 -25.08 4.67
N GLN A 109 -6.21 -25.06 3.34
CA GLN A 109 -6.81 -26.17 2.60
C GLN A 109 -5.99 -27.48 2.73
N GLU A 110 -4.67 -27.39 2.62
CA GLU A 110 -3.77 -28.53 2.81
C GLU A 110 -3.88 -29.10 4.24
N GLN A 111 -3.95 -28.22 5.24
CA GLN A 111 -4.11 -28.62 6.64
C GLN A 111 -5.48 -29.28 6.91
N GLU A 112 -6.56 -28.74 6.37
CA GLU A 112 -7.90 -29.33 6.49
C GLU A 112 -7.96 -30.73 5.87
N GLN A 113 -7.31 -30.93 4.73
CA GLN A 113 -7.24 -32.23 4.08
C GLN A 113 -6.45 -33.24 4.92
N ALA A 114 -5.27 -32.85 5.41
CA ALA A 114 -4.46 -33.68 6.30
C ALA A 114 -5.23 -34.06 7.59
N GLN A 115 -5.99 -33.12 8.15
CA GLN A 115 -6.81 -33.36 9.33
C GLN A 115 -7.91 -34.40 9.06
N LYS A 116 -8.61 -34.31 7.92
CA LYS A 116 -9.61 -35.30 7.51
C LYS A 116 -9.01 -36.70 7.36
N GLU A 117 -7.82 -36.79 6.77
CA GLU A 117 -7.12 -38.08 6.62
C GLU A 117 -6.71 -38.68 7.97
N ILE A 118 -6.19 -37.87 8.89
CA ILE A 118 -5.84 -38.31 10.24
C ILE A 118 -7.10 -38.78 10.98
N GLN A 119 -8.20 -38.04 10.89
CA GLN A 119 -9.46 -38.40 11.54
C GLN A 119 -10.00 -39.74 11.01
N SER A 120 -10.01 -39.93 9.69
CA SER A 120 -10.43 -41.20 9.06
C SER A 120 -9.56 -42.37 9.53
N LYS A 121 -8.24 -42.19 9.58
CA LYS A 121 -7.30 -43.22 10.09
C LYS A 121 -7.55 -43.52 11.57
N ALA A 122 -7.81 -42.51 12.39
CA ALA A 122 -8.10 -42.68 13.81
C ALA A 122 -9.40 -43.48 14.02
N GLU A 123 -10.46 -43.17 13.26
CA GLU A 123 -11.72 -43.91 13.30
C GLU A 123 -11.53 -45.38 12.88
N ALA A 124 -10.77 -45.64 11.80
CA ALA A 124 -10.45 -46.98 11.36
C ALA A 124 -9.66 -47.78 12.43
N LEU A 125 -8.68 -47.14 13.07
CA LEU A 125 -7.92 -47.75 14.17
C LEU A 125 -8.80 -48.07 15.37
N LYS A 126 -9.70 -47.17 15.76
CA LYS A 126 -10.66 -47.38 16.86
C LYS A 126 -11.59 -48.57 16.59
N HIS A 127 -12.07 -48.72 15.36
CA HIS A 127 -12.87 -49.88 14.97
C HIS A 127 -12.08 -51.18 15.04
N LYS A 128 -10.83 -51.18 14.56
CA LYS A 128 -9.94 -52.34 14.63
C LYS A 128 -9.62 -52.72 16.07
N GLU A 129 -9.33 -51.75 16.94
CA GLU A 129 -9.11 -51.96 18.37
C GLU A 129 -10.32 -52.65 19.02
N LEU A 130 -11.54 -52.15 18.78
CA LEU A 130 -12.76 -52.74 19.33
C LEU A 130 -12.95 -54.19 18.86
N GLN A 131 -12.72 -54.46 17.58
CA GLN A 131 -12.82 -55.80 17.03
C GLN A 131 -11.81 -56.76 17.68
N THR A 132 -10.55 -56.33 17.85
CA THR A 132 -9.52 -57.10 18.55
C THR A 132 -9.91 -57.35 20.01
N ARG A 133 -10.46 -56.35 20.71
CA ARG A 133 -10.93 -56.49 22.09
C ARG A 133 -12.04 -57.55 22.21
N VAL A 134 -12.99 -57.56 21.30
CA VAL A 134 -14.06 -58.58 21.25
C VAL A 134 -13.47 -59.97 20.98
N ALA A 135 -12.52 -60.10 20.05
CA ALA A 135 -11.85 -61.37 19.77
C ALA A 135 -11.08 -61.90 20.99
N LEU A 136 -10.36 -61.03 21.69
CA LEU A 136 -9.66 -61.36 22.94
C LEU A 136 -10.64 -61.84 24.02
N GLN A 137 -11.78 -61.16 24.20
CA GLN A 137 -12.79 -61.59 25.18
C GLN A 137 -13.36 -62.98 24.84
N ARG A 138 -13.63 -63.25 23.55
CA ARG A 138 -14.08 -64.59 23.11
C ARG A 138 -13.04 -65.66 23.40
N LEU A 139 -11.77 -65.37 23.14
CA LEU A 139 -10.66 -66.30 23.41
C LEU A 139 -10.52 -66.55 24.92
N LYS A 140 -10.58 -65.48 25.74
CA LYS A 140 -10.59 -65.58 27.21
C LYS A 140 -11.72 -66.50 27.70
N SER A 141 -12.96 -66.27 27.27
CA SER A 141 -14.09 -67.13 27.66
C SER A 141 -13.90 -68.59 27.23
N LYS A 142 -13.23 -68.85 26.10
CA LYS A 142 -12.91 -70.20 25.64
C LYS A 142 -11.83 -70.85 26.52
N PHE A 143 -10.79 -70.10 26.90
CA PHE A 143 -9.78 -70.55 27.86
C PHE A 143 -10.38 -70.87 29.22
N GLU A 144 -11.27 -70.02 29.75
CA GLU A 144 -11.97 -70.30 31.01
C GLU A 144 -12.77 -71.62 30.94
N ARG A 145 -13.48 -71.86 29.83
CA ARG A 145 -14.18 -73.14 29.62
C ARG A 145 -13.22 -74.33 29.59
N TYR A 146 -12.06 -74.19 28.95
CA TYR A 146 -11.05 -75.26 28.95
C TYR A 146 -10.46 -75.48 30.33
N ARG A 147 -10.14 -74.40 31.07
CA ARG A 147 -9.72 -74.46 32.47
C ARG A 147 -10.74 -75.20 33.32
N SER A 148 -12.02 -74.84 33.24
CA SER A 148 -13.09 -75.54 33.99
C SER A 148 -13.15 -77.03 33.65
N LYS A 149 -13.05 -77.40 32.37
CA LYS A 149 -13.03 -78.81 31.95
C LYS A 149 -11.83 -79.57 32.51
N ILE A 150 -10.64 -78.96 32.46
CA ILE A 150 -9.40 -79.53 32.99
C ILE A 150 -9.54 -79.78 34.49
N VAL A 151 -9.99 -78.77 35.25
CA VAL A 151 -10.21 -78.90 36.70
C VAL A 151 -11.24 -80.00 36.98
N GLN A 152 -12.37 -80.02 36.27
CA GLN A 152 -13.35 -81.09 36.42
C GLN A 152 -12.74 -82.47 36.15
N SER A 153 -11.98 -82.65 35.07
CA SER A 153 -11.35 -83.95 34.76
C SER A 153 -10.28 -84.35 35.76
N ALA A 154 -9.45 -83.42 36.25
CA ALA A 154 -8.39 -83.71 37.21
C ALA A 154 -8.93 -84.10 38.59
N PHE A 155 -9.97 -83.40 39.08
CA PHE A 155 -10.53 -83.61 40.41
C PHE A 155 -11.74 -84.56 40.46
N SER A 156 -12.20 -85.08 39.31
CA SER A 156 -13.24 -86.13 39.26
C SER A 156 -12.66 -87.55 39.15
N LEU A 157 -11.35 -87.72 38.92
CA LEU A 157 -10.73 -89.02 38.71
C LEU A 157 -10.24 -89.71 39.99
N GLU A 158 -9.94 -88.92 41.04
CA GLU A 158 -9.61 -89.41 42.37
C GLU A 158 -10.61 -88.77 43.33
N GLY A 159 -11.15 -89.54 44.28
CA GLY A 159 -12.23 -89.12 45.19
C GLY A 159 -11.84 -88.04 46.21
N SER A 160 -11.11 -87.01 45.79
CA SER A 160 -10.69 -85.84 46.55
C SER A 160 -11.74 -84.72 46.47
N GLN A 161 -11.99 -84.07 47.61
CA GLN A 161 -12.97 -82.99 47.75
C GLN A 161 -12.67 -81.81 46.81
N HIS A 162 -13.76 -81.24 46.29
CA HIS A 162 -13.76 -80.06 45.41
C HIS A 162 -13.12 -78.87 46.14
N PRO A 163 -12.02 -78.27 45.63
CA PRO A 163 -11.44 -77.10 46.26
C PRO A 163 -12.40 -75.90 46.14
N SER A 164 -12.66 -75.22 47.26
CA SER A 164 -13.63 -74.12 47.38
C SER A 164 -13.01 -72.73 47.19
N GLU A 165 -11.72 -72.64 46.84
CA GLU A 165 -10.96 -71.39 46.70
C GLU A 165 -10.32 -71.27 45.30
N GLU A 166 -9.99 -70.04 44.88
CA GLU A 166 -9.35 -69.77 43.58
C GLU A 166 -8.02 -70.53 43.44
N LEU A 167 -8.05 -71.65 42.71
CA LEU A 167 -6.86 -72.46 42.42
C LEU A 167 -5.80 -71.63 41.68
N THR A 168 -4.61 -71.57 42.26
CA THR A 168 -3.43 -70.90 41.69
C THR A 168 -2.94 -71.63 40.45
N GLU A 169 -2.32 -70.92 39.50
CA GLU A 169 -1.87 -71.46 38.21
C GLU A 169 -0.91 -72.66 38.38
N GLU A 170 -0.07 -72.63 39.42
CA GLU A 170 0.83 -73.71 39.83
C GLU A 170 0.07 -75.01 40.21
N GLN A 171 -1.03 -74.89 40.95
CA GLN A 171 -1.78 -76.04 41.50
C GLN A 171 -2.58 -76.78 40.41
N VAL A 172 -3.04 -76.06 39.38
CA VAL A 172 -3.69 -76.67 38.21
C VAL A 172 -2.67 -77.40 37.33
N LEU A 173 -1.46 -76.86 37.22
CA LEU A 173 -0.37 -77.48 36.46
C LEU A 173 0.11 -78.78 37.11
N GLU A 174 0.23 -78.79 38.44
CA GLU A 174 0.65 -79.97 39.21
C GLU A 174 -0.38 -81.12 39.11
N ALA A 175 -1.67 -80.81 39.28
CA ALA A 175 -2.75 -81.80 39.14
C ALA A 175 -2.88 -82.39 37.71
N THR A 176 -2.57 -81.60 36.68
CA THR A 176 -2.59 -82.07 35.29
C THR A 176 -1.38 -82.94 34.93
N GLN A 177 -0.20 -82.67 35.50
CA GLN A 177 0.97 -83.54 35.34
C GLN A 177 0.78 -84.92 35.95
N VAL A 178 0.11 -85.00 37.11
CA VAL A 178 -0.24 -86.28 37.74
C VAL A 178 -1.18 -87.10 36.85
N CYS A 179 -2.14 -86.44 36.19
CA CYS A 179 -3.11 -87.09 35.29
C CYS A 179 -2.49 -87.50 33.93
N GLY A 180 -1.49 -86.76 33.44
CA GLY A 180 -0.76 -87.05 32.20
C GLY A 180 0.34 -88.10 32.32
N SER A 181 0.66 -88.53 33.54
CA SER A 181 1.61 -89.60 33.79
C SER A 181 0.93 -90.96 33.52
N PRO A 182 1.35 -91.75 32.51
CA PRO A 182 0.73 -93.06 32.27
C PRO A 182 0.94 -93.95 33.50
N LYS A 183 -0.15 -94.27 34.21
CA LYS A 183 -0.16 -95.35 35.20
C LYS A 183 0.07 -96.68 34.45
N LEU A 184 1.34 -97.03 34.27
CA LEU A 184 1.78 -98.41 34.00
C LEU A 184 1.44 -99.25 35.23
N SER A 185 0.24 -99.81 35.26
CA SER A 185 -0.09 -100.90 36.17
C SER A 185 -0.73 -102.03 35.37
N PHE A 186 0.16 -102.92 34.93
CA PHE A 186 -0.11 -104.27 34.43
C PHE A 186 -0.79 -105.15 35.51
N GLN A 187 -1.60 -106.11 35.03
CA GLN A 187 -2.05 -107.36 35.68
C GLN A 187 -3.07 -107.18 36.83
N GLN A 188 -4.15 -107.98 36.94
CA GLN A 188 -4.49 -109.30 36.39
C GLN A 188 -6.01 -109.44 36.33
#